data_AF-A0A969F8B3-F1
#
_entry.id   AF-A0A969F8B3-F1
#
_cell.length_a   1.000
_cell.length_b   1.000
_cell.length_c   1.000
_cell.angle_alpha   90.00
_cell.angle_beta   90.00
_cell.angle_gamma   90.00
#
_symmetry.space_group_name_H-M   'P 1'
#
loop_
_entity.id
_entity.type
_entity.pdbx_description
1 polymer ?
#
loop_
_entity_poly.entity_id
_entity_poly.type
_entity_poly.pdbx_seq_one_letter_code
_entity_poly.pdbx_strand_id
1 'polypeptide(L)'
;MSESTLFKDQYNEGLAQRMALRITAVHPPFDAAAFVSQIAPQLDGQEMKARVLIFTHALYDHLPPDFPAAWAILQATLDAELTETEGGI
;
A
#
# COMPACT_ATOMS: atom_id res chain seq x y z
N MET A 1 2.80 4.87 -27.42
CA MET A 1 4.05 4.48 -26.74
C MET A 1 3.64 3.99 -25.37
N SER A 2 3.71 2.68 -25.12
CA SER A 2 3.40 2.15 -23.80
C SER A 2 4.65 2.38 -22.94
N GLU A 3 4.62 3.38 -22.08
CA GLU A 3 5.67 3.57 -21.09
C GLU A 3 5.64 2.37 -20.15
N SER A 4 6.67 1.52 -20.26
CA SER A 4 6.94 0.48 -19.27
C SER A 4 7.32 1.18 -17.97
N THR A 5 6.35 1.44 -17.08
CA THR A 5 6.64 1.73 -15.67
C THR A 5 7.55 0.63 -15.15
N LEU A 6 8.77 0.98 -14.75
CA LEU A 6 9.70 0.00 -14.22
C LEU A 6 9.07 -0.60 -12.95
N PHE A 7 9.34 -1.86 -12.65
CA PHE A 7 8.77 -2.52 -11.47
C PHE A 7 9.00 -1.74 -10.15
N LYS A 8 10.13 -1.03 -10.07
CA LYS A 8 10.47 -0.13 -8.95
C LYS A 8 9.57 1.10 -8.82
N ASP A 9 8.92 1.52 -9.91
CA ASP A 9 7.99 2.66 -9.93
C ASP A 9 6.61 2.28 -9.41
N GLN A 10 6.36 1.00 -9.09
CA GLN A 10 5.08 0.56 -8.51
C GLN A 10 4.87 1.10 -7.09
N TYR A 11 5.94 1.24 -6.31
CA TYR A 11 5.89 1.86 -4.98
C TYR A 11 6.00 3.38 -5.11
N ASN A 12 4.90 4.01 -5.49
CA ASN A 12 4.78 5.44 -5.74
C ASN A 12 3.62 6.06 -4.92
N GLU A 13 3.46 7.38 -4.98
CA GLU A 13 2.37 8.08 -4.31
C GLU A 13 0.98 7.55 -4.74
N GLY A 14 0.81 7.23 -6.03
CA GLY A 14 -0.43 6.63 -6.53
C GLY A 14 -0.75 5.26 -5.93
N LEU A 15 0.26 4.46 -5.55
CA LEU A 15 0.04 3.25 -4.75
C LEU A 15 -0.41 3.60 -3.33
N ALA A 16 0.23 4.56 -2.67
CA ALA A 16 -0.16 5.00 -1.33
C ALA A 16 -1.61 5.48 -1.30
N GLN A 17 -2.03 6.29 -2.28
CA GLN A 17 -3.41 6.75 -2.41
C GLN A 17 -4.41 5.60 -2.62
N ARG A 18 -4.08 4.62 -3.48
CA ARG A 18 -4.94 3.44 -3.71
C ARG A 18 -5.04 2.55 -2.48
N MET A 19 -3.94 2.34 -1.76
CA MET A 19 -3.93 1.60 -0.50
C MET A 19 -4.79 2.31 0.54
N ALA A 20 -4.61 3.62 0.71
CA ALA A 20 -5.37 4.43 1.65
C ALA A 20 -6.88 4.32 1.40
N LEU A 21 -7.32 4.42 0.13
CA LEU A 21 -8.72 4.28 -0.24
C LEU A 21 -9.28 2.88 0.14
N ARG A 22 -8.52 1.81 -0.14
CA ARG A 22 -8.92 0.44 0.20
C ARG A 22 -9.02 0.22 1.70
N ILE A 23 -8.04 0.74 2.47
CA ILE A 23 -8.03 0.64 3.93
C ILE A 23 -9.21 1.41 4.51
N THR A 24 -9.45 2.65 4.07
CA THR A 24 -10.59 3.47 4.54
C THR A 24 -11.93 2.81 4.25
N ALA A 25 -12.07 2.08 3.13
CA ALA A 25 -13.31 1.39 2.80
C ALA A 25 -13.70 0.29 3.81
N VAL A 26 -12.70 -0.39 4.40
CA VAL A 26 -12.92 -1.45 5.40
C VAL A 26 -12.71 -0.98 6.83
N HIS A 27 -12.01 0.14 7.02
CA HIS A 27 -11.72 0.78 8.30
C HIS A 27 -11.89 2.31 8.18
N PRO A 28 -13.14 2.83 8.27
CA PRO A 28 -13.43 4.27 8.13
C PRO A 28 -12.65 5.22 9.05
N PRO A 29 -12.23 4.83 10.27
CA PRO A 29 -11.37 5.68 11.11
C PRO A 29 -9.95 5.91 10.57
N PHE A 30 -9.54 5.21 9.50
CA PHE A 30 -8.21 5.35 8.91
C PHE A 30 -7.97 6.75 8.33
N ASP A 31 -6.94 7.44 8.80
CA ASP A 31 -6.54 8.75 8.27
C ASP A 31 -5.71 8.59 6.98
N ALA A 32 -6.43 8.46 5.87
CA ALA A 32 -5.84 8.33 4.54
C ALA A 32 -4.93 9.50 4.16
N ALA A 33 -5.29 10.73 4.55
CA ALA A 33 -4.53 11.92 4.20
C ALA A 33 -3.19 11.93 4.94
N ALA A 34 -3.21 11.62 6.24
CA ALA A 34 -1.98 11.53 7.03
C ALA A 34 -1.06 10.41 6.51
N PHE A 35 -1.60 9.23 6.20
CA PHE A 35 -0.85 8.12 5.62
C PHE A 35 -0.12 8.49 4.32
N VAL A 36 -0.82 9.11 3.36
CA VAL A 36 -0.21 9.54 2.09
C VAL A 36 0.83 10.64 2.33
N SER A 37 0.55 11.59 3.22
CA SER A 37 1.46 12.69 3.55
C SER A 37 2.76 12.22 4.21
N GLN A 38 2.71 11.11 4.96
CA GLN A 38 3.91 10.48 5.52
C GLN A 38 4.76 9.85 4.41
N ILE A 39 4.14 9.18 3.44
CA ILE A 39 4.87 8.41 2.42
C ILE A 39 5.46 9.29 1.33
N ALA A 40 4.66 10.16 0.69
CA ALA A 40 5.00 10.86 -0.54
C ALA A 40 6.37 11.57 -0.54
N PRO A 41 6.74 12.36 0.49
CA PRO A 41 8.02 13.08 0.51
C PRO A 41 9.24 12.18 0.69
N GLN A 42 9.07 10.93 1.14
CA GLN A 42 10.17 10.00 1.39
C GLN A 42 10.54 9.14 0.17
N LEU A 43 9.72 9.15 -0.89
CA LEU A 43 9.89 8.25 -2.03
C LEU A 43 10.95 8.71 -3.03
N ASP A 44 11.21 10.01 -3.11
CA ASP A 44 12.14 10.55 -4.10
C ASP A 44 13.58 10.08 -3.85
N GLY A 45 14.28 9.73 -4.92
CA GLY A 45 15.64 9.18 -4.86
C GLY A 45 15.79 7.79 -4.22
N GLN A 46 14.70 7.15 -3.77
CA GLN A 46 14.78 5.83 -3.11
C GLN A 46 14.70 4.65 -4.07
N GLU A 47 15.48 3.61 -3.76
CA GLU A 47 15.38 2.30 -4.38
C GLU A 47 14.20 1.49 -3.81
N MET A 48 13.76 0.48 -4.55
CA MET A 48 12.53 -0.28 -4.25
C MET A 48 12.47 -0.81 -2.80
N LYS A 49 13.56 -1.38 -2.28
CA LYS A 49 13.61 -1.91 -0.91
C LYS A 49 13.31 -0.83 0.14
N ALA A 50 13.87 0.37 -0.04
CA ALA A 50 13.63 1.48 0.88
C ALA A 50 12.18 1.96 0.79
N ARG A 51 11.61 2.00 -0.42
CA ARG A 51 10.19 2.31 -0.63
C ARG A 51 9.28 1.31 0.09
N VAL A 52 9.53 0.00 -0.02
CA VAL A 52 8.74 -1.00 0.72
C VAL A 52 8.75 -0.73 2.22
N LEU A 53 9.92 -0.42 2.79
CA LEU A 53 10.02 -0.11 4.22
C LEU A 53 9.26 1.16 4.61
N ILE A 54 9.26 2.19 3.77
CA ILE A 54 8.46 3.42 3.99
C ILE A 54 6.98 3.07 4.10
N PHE A 55 6.46 2.25 3.18
CA PHE A 55 5.07 1.79 3.22
C PHE A 55 4.78 0.94 4.47
N THR A 56 5.66 0.00 4.82
CA THR A 56 5.50 -0.84 6.02
C THR A 56 5.45 -0.01 7.30
N HIS A 57 6.33 0.98 7.45
CA HIS A 57 6.32 1.86 8.62
C HIS A 57 5.06 2.72 8.66
N ALA A 58 4.64 3.31 7.53
CA ALA A 58 3.40 4.07 7.48
C ALA A 58 2.16 3.22 7.81
N LEU A 59 2.12 1.95 7.38
CA LEU A 59 1.05 1.03 7.79
C LEU A 59 1.09 0.76 9.30
N TYR A 60 2.27 0.57 9.87
CA TYR A 60 2.44 0.36 11.31
C TYR A 60 2.00 1.59 12.12
N ASP A 61 2.33 2.79 11.67
CA ASP A 61 2.01 4.05 12.37
C ASP A 61 0.51 4.41 12.29
N HIS A 62 -0.16 4.02 11.21
CA HIS A 62 -1.56 4.41 10.94
C HIS A 62 -2.60 3.32 11.19
N LEU A 63 -2.19 2.07 11.42
CA LEU A 63 -3.10 0.99 11.81
C LEU A 63 -3.18 0.86 13.34
N PRO A 64 -4.19 0.15 13.86
CA PRO A 64 -4.25 -0.17 15.28
C PRO A 64 -2.97 -0.87 15.76
N PRO A 65 -2.46 -0.56 16.96
CA PRO A 65 -1.23 -1.16 17.48
C PRO A 65 -1.40 -2.65 17.83
N ASP A 66 -2.64 -3.13 17.92
CA ASP A 66 -2.95 -4.54 18.10
C ASP A 66 -2.76 -5.30 16.77
N PHE A 67 -1.80 -6.23 16.75
CA PHE A 67 -1.45 -6.95 15.54
C PHE A 67 -2.62 -7.74 14.94
N PRO A 68 -3.42 -8.52 15.70
CA PRO A 68 -4.62 -9.16 15.18
C PRO A 68 -5.60 -8.19 14.51
N ALA A 69 -5.86 -7.03 15.12
CA ALA A 69 -6.74 -6.02 14.53
C ALA A 69 -6.16 -5.41 13.25
N ALA A 70 -4.87 -5.04 13.24
CA ALA A 70 -4.21 -4.51 12.05
C ALA A 70 -4.19 -5.54 10.91
N TRP A 71 -3.90 -6.80 11.22
CA TRP A 71 -3.91 -7.89 10.24
C TRP A 71 -5.30 -8.11 9.65
N ALA A 72 -6.37 -8.09 10.46
CA ALA A 72 -7.74 -8.23 9.97
C ALA A 72 -8.12 -7.12 8.98
N ILE A 73 -7.69 -5.88 9.24
CA ILE A 73 -7.90 -4.74 8.32
C ILE A 73 -7.13 -4.99 7.03
N LEU A 74 -5.84 -5.32 7.11
CA LEU A 74 -5.00 -5.59 5.93
C LEU A 74 -5.57 -6.72 5.09
N GLN A 75 -5.98 -7.82 5.72
CA GLN A 75 -6.60 -8.96 5.05
C GLN A 75 -7.90 -8.55 4.34
N ALA A 76 -8.73 -7.70 4.96
CA ALA A 76 -9.95 -7.20 4.33
C ALA A 76 -9.69 -6.26 3.13
N THR A 77 -8.48 -5.70 3.00
CA THR A 77 -8.11 -4.90 1.82
C THR A 77 -7.66 -5.73 0.61
N LEU A 78 -7.32 -7.00 0.84
CA LEU A 78 -6.99 -7.94 -0.22
C LEU A 78 -8.30 -8.36 -0.90
N ASP A 79 -8.35 -8.23 -2.22
CA ASP A 79 -9.47 -8.76 -3.02
C ASP A 79 -9.51 -10.29 -2.90
N ALA A 80 -10.58 -10.90 -3.44
CA ALA A 80 -10.69 -12.36 -3.52
C ALA A 80 -9.38 -12.98 -4.02
N GLU A 81 -9.01 -14.12 -3.42
CA GLU A 81 -7.81 -14.87 -3.77
C GLU A 81 -7.69 -14.95 -5.30
N LEU A 82 -6.52 -14.56 -5.82
CA LEU A 82 -6.25 -14.67 -7.25
C LEU A 82 -6.43 -16.14 -7.61
N THR A 83 -7.54 -16.46 -8.27
CA THR A 83 -7.73 -17.79 -8.85
C THR A 83 -6.60 -17.98 -9.84
N GLU A 84 -5.90 -19.11 -9.74
CA GLU A 84 -4.82 -19.50 -10.66
C GLU A 84 -5.38 -19.70 -12.08
N THR A 85 -5.71 -18.61 -12.75
CA THR A 85 -6.15 -18.57 -14.15
C THR A 85 -5.60 -17.30 -14.75
N GLU A 86 -4.28 -17.29 -14.92
CA GLU A 86 -3.53 -16.70 -16.04
C GLU A 86 -2.03 -16.64 -15.67
N GLY A 87 -1.48 -17.81 -15.32
CA GLY A 87 -0.09 -18.09 -15.64
C GLY A 87 -0.01 -18.22 -17.16
N GLY A 88 0.35 -17.13 -17.82
CA GLY A 88 0.49 -17.05 -19.27
C GLY A 88 1.43 -18.11 -19.84
N ILE A 89 1.01 -18.62 -21.00
CA ILE A 89 1.77 -19.43 -21.97
C ILE A 89 3.06 -18.73 -22.38
#